data_AF-A0A559QUB0-F1
#
_entry.id   AF-A0A559QUB0-F1
#
_cell.length_a   1.000
_cell.length_b   1.000
_cell.length_c   1.000
_cell.angle_alpha   90.00
_cell.angle_beta   90.00
_cell.angle_gamma   90.00
#
_symmetry.space_group_name_H-M   'P 1'
#
loop_
_entity.id
_entity.type
_entity.pdbx_description
1 polymer ?
#
loop_
_entity_poly.entity_id
_entity_poly.type
_entity_poly.pdbx_seq_one_letter_code
_entity_poly.pdbx_strand_id
1 'polypeptide(L)'
;MKYILFLIIAYYLSGCSTYEIQRDPIFEETKIRNSRPKLQQEVFDAKETEQKYKDIFFDVDLLVERKVGNVERDKDFIIEFWRQKKTVLKNKYGIDWKSPSELNPEICYESYGQPCISESEELAIIKVVQANSSAPSEIIKGAYRDFRGIVYVGVHDELTGVSRQYRLIGRETEWKLLSVSIIDE
;
A
#
# COMPACT_ATOMS: atom_id res chain seq x y z
N MET A 1 -48.17 -35.60 40.28
CA MET A 1 -47.88 -36.14 38.93
C MET A 1 -48.53 -35.20 37.92
N LYS A 2 -47.76 -34.29 37.29
CA LYS A 2 -47.15 -34.41 35.94
C LYS A 2 -48.25 -34.62 34.87
N TYR A 3 -48.47 -33.74 33.89
CA TYR A 3 -47.49 -33.23 32.92
C TYR A 3 -47.75 -31.78 32.47
N ILE A 4 -46.63 -31.08 32.26
CA ILE A 4 -46.48 -29.70 31.80
C ILE A 4 -46.43 -29.69 30.26
N LEU A 5 -47.15 -28.72 29.69
CA LEU A 5 -47.23 -28.39 28.27
C LEU A 5 -45.85 -27.89 27.77
N PHE A 6 -45.23 -28.60 26.83
CA PHE A 6 -43.99 -28.16 26.17
C PHE A 6 -44.31 -27.33 24.93
N LEU A 7 -44.07 -26.02 25.03
CA LEU A 7 -43.94 -25.11 23.89
C LEU A 7 -42.53 -25.28 23.29
N ILE A 8 -42.45 -25.86 22.10
CA ILE A 8 -41.22 -25.91 21.30
C ILE A 8 -41.18 -24.64 20.46
N ILE A 9 -40.39 -23.65 20.90
CA ILE A 9 -40.02 -22.50 20.07
C ILE A 9 -38.67 -22.83 19.44
N ALA A 10 -38.68 -22.90 18.11
CA ALA A 10 -37.49 -23.05 17.29
C ALA A 10 -36.62 -21.79 17.35
N TYR A 11 -35.34 -21.93 17.66
CA TYR A 11 -34.33 -20.92 17.34
C TYR A 11 -33.44 -21.46 16.23
N TYR A 12 -33.63 -20.89 15.04
CA TYR A 12 -32.67 -20.91 13.94
C TYR A 12 -31.40 -20.20 14.42
N LEU A 13 -30.33 -20.95 14.67
CA LEU A 13 -28.99 -20.37 14.74
C LEU A 13 -28.34 -20.58 13.38
N SER A 14 -28.47 -19.53 12.55
CA SER A 14 -27.65 -19.28 11.38
C SER A 14 -26.19 -19.20 11.85
N GLY A 15 -25.48 -20.32 11.80
CA GLY A 15 -24.03 -20.37 11.97
C GLY A 15 -23.33 -19.77 10.76
N CYS A 16 -23.41 -18.44 10.59
CA CYS A 16 -22.45 -17.70 9.79
C CYS A 16 -21.36 -17.21 10.76
N SER A 17 -20.42 -18.09 11.05
CA SER A 17 -19.20 -17.74 11.78
C SER A 17 -18.03 -18.19 10.93
N THR A 18 -17.42 -17.24 10.24
CA THR A 18 -16.03 -17.36 9.78
C THR A 18 -15.41 -15.97 9.74
N TYR A 19 -14.65 -15.68 10.80
CA TYR A 19 -13.62 -14.65 10.94
C TYR A 19 -14.10 -13.21 11.09
N GLU A 20 -14.31 -12.85 12.35
CA GLU A 20 -14.20 -11.48 12.85
C GLU A 20 -12.86 -10.90 12.36
N ILE A 21 -12.87 -9.89 11.49
CA ILE A 21 -11.67 -9.15 11.08
C ILE A 21 -11.20 -8.39 12.32
N GLN A 22 -10.43 -9.04 13.18
CA GLN A 22 -9.74 -8.36 14.26
C GLN A 22 -8.52 -7.68 13.64
N ARG A 23 -8.68 -6.42 13.24
CA ARG A 23 -7.51 -5.62 12.90
C ARG A 23 -6.76 -5.25 14.17
N ASP A 24 -5.51 -5.66 14.19
CA ASP A 24 -4.56 -5.36 15.25
C ASP A 24 -4.39 -3.82 15.39
N PRO A 25 -4.36 -3.28 16.63
CA PRO A 25 -4.51 -1.87 16.93
C PRO A 25 -3.15 -1.17 16.84
N ILE A 26 -3.03 -0.17 15.96
CA ILE A 26 -1.81 0.66 15.84
C ILE A 26 -0.60 -0.14 15.32
N PHE A 27 -0.74 -0.75 14.14
CA PHE A 27 0.44 -0.87 13.28
C PHE A 27 0.84 0.57 12.89
N GLU A 28 2.13 0.93 12.95
CA GLU A 28 2.62 2.29 12.65
C GLU A 28 2.47 2.65 11.15
N GLU A 29 1.29 2.41 10.54
CA GLU A 29 1.01 2.55 9.11
C GLU A 29 1.32 3.96 8.61
N THR A 30 1.00 5.00 9.39
CA THR A 30 1.35 6.39 9.10
C THR A 30 2.84 6.60 9.11
N LYS A 31 3.56 6.04 10.07
CA LYS A 31 5.02 6.14 10.11
C LYS A 31 5.62 5.47 8.88
N ILE A 32 5.14 4.27 8.53
CA ILE A 32 5.57 3.53 7.34
C ILE A 32 5.29 4.34 6.08
N ARG A 33 4.05 4.82 5.90
CA ARG A 33 3.64 5.70 4.79
C ARG A 33 4.47 6.97 4.71
N ASN A 34 4.81 7.58 5.84
CA ASN A 34 5.62 8.80 5.88
C ASN A 34 7.11 8.52 5.65
N SER A 35 7.57 7.30 5.92
CA SER A 35 8.96 6.86 5.73
C SER A 35 9.28 6.36 4.33
N ARG A 36 8.27 6.20 3.47
CA ARG A 36 8.47 5.73 2.09
C ARG A 36 9.42 6.66 1.33
N PRO A 37 10.11 6.13 0.31
CA PRO A 37 10.77 6.98 -0.68
C PRO A 37 9.75 7.87 -1.42
N LYS A 38 10.12 9.15 -1.56
CA LYS A 38 9.34 10.18 -2.26
C LYS A 38 10.00 10.46 -3.61
N LEU A 39 9.22 10.79 -4.63
CA LEU A 39 9.80 11.27 -5.89
C LEU A 39 10.43 12.65 -5.66
N GLN A 40 11.45 13.00 -6.45
CA GLN A 40 12.14 14.27 -6.32
C GLN A 40 11.21 15.47 -6.56
N GLN A 41 10.27 15.32 -7.48
CA GLN A 41 9.27 16.30 -7.87
C GLN A 41 7.97 16.22 -7.05
N GLU A 42 7.87 15.30 -6.09
CA GLU A 42 6.64 15.10 -5.33
C GLU A 42 6.41 16.25 -4.34
N VAL A 43 5.26 16.92 -4.47
CA VAL A 43 4.86 18.09 -3.68
C VAL A 43 3.92 17.68 -2.55
N PHE A 44 4.14 18.25 -1.37
CA PHE A 44 3.30 18.06 -0.18
C PHE A 44 2.77 19.41 0.32
N ASP A 45 1.61 19.41 0.99
CA ASP A 45 1.06 20.66 1.55
C ASP A 45 2.00 21.18 2.64
N ALA A 46 2.39 22.45 2.56
CA ALA A 46 3.31 23.08 3.51
C ALA A 46 2.83 22.96 4.96
N LYS A 47 1.52 22.86 5.21
CA LYS A 47 0.97 22.71 6.55
C LYS A 47 1.40 21.43 7.25
N GLU A 48 1.80 20.38 6.53
CA GLU A 48 2.30 19.14 7.12
C GLU A 48 3.64 19.33 7.83
N THR A 49 4.43 20.35 7.47
CA THR A 49 5.74 20.62 8.05
C THR A 49 5.75 21.82 9.00
N GLU A 50 4.68 22.62 9.01
CA GLU A 50 4.51 23.72 9.94
C GLU A 50 4.37 23.22 11.39
N GLN A 51 5.33 23.60 12.25
CA GLN A 51 5.42 23.13 13.64
C GLN A 51 4.13 23.31 14.45
N LYS A 52 3.36 24.39 14.21
CA LYS A 52 2.10 24.67 14.92
C LYS A 52 0.99 23.64 14.63
N TYR A 53 1.08 22.87 13.54
CA TYR A 53 0.08 21.85 13.21
C TYR A 53 0.56 20.44 13.50
N LYS A 54 1.81 20.24 13.95
CA LYS A 54 2.43 18.93 14.13
C LYS A 54 1.55 17.96 14.95
N ASP A 55 1.09 18.41 16.12
CA ASP A 55 0.29 17.57 17.02
C ASP A 55 -1.12 17.32 16.45
N ILE A 56 -1.68 18.31 15.74
CA ILE A 56 -2.97 18.17 15.05
C ILE A 56 -2.87 17.10 13.95
N PHE A 57 -1.83 17.14 13.12
CA PHE A 57 -1.63 16.14 12.07
C PHE A 57 -1.42 14.74 12.64
N PHE A 58 -0.64 14.63 13.73
CA PHE A 58 -0.43 13.36 14.43
C PHE A 58 -1.75 12.76 14.95
N ASP A 59 -2.56 13.56 15.66
CA ASP A 59 -3.85 13.12 16.20
C ASP A 59 -4.84 12.74 15.09
N VAL A 60 -4.86 13.51 14.00
CA VAL A 60 -5.71 13.21 12.85
C VAL A 60 -5.27 11.93 12.15
N ASP A 61 -3.98 11.70 11.98
CA ASP A 61 -3.47 10.48 11.34
C ASP A 61 -3.91 9.24 12.14
N LEU A 62 -3.73 9.24 13.47
CA LEU A 62 -4.20 8.16 14.35
C LEU A 62 -5.71 7.94 14.28
N LEU A 63 -6.49 9.03 14.25
CA LEU A 63 -7.94 8.94 14.13
C LEU A 63 -8.35 8.30 12.79
N VAL A 64 -7.71 8.71 11.69
CA VAL A 64 -8.08 8.26 10.35
C VAL A 64 -7.65 6.82 10.12
N GLU A 65 -6.47 6.41 10.59
CA GLU A 65 -6.04 5.00 10.57
C GLU A 65 -7.09 4.08 11.18
N ARG A 66 -7.64 4.45 12.34
CA ARG A 66 -8.70 3.68 13.01
C ARG A 66 -9.99 3.64 12.18
N LYS A 67 -10.29 4.66 11.37
CA LYS A 67 -11.48 4.73 10.52
C LYS A 67 -11.36 3.86 9.27
N VAL A 68 -10.23 3.96 8.57
CA VAL A 68 -9.90 3.07 7.42
C VAL A 68 -9.40 1.70 7.87
N GLY A 69 -9.40 1.56 9.20
CA GLY A 69 -9.40 0.42 10.07
C GLY A 69 -10.20 -0.81 9.66
N ASN A 70 -10.81 -1.00 8.49
CA ASN A 70 -11.34 -2.30 8.00
C ASN A 70 -11.29 -2.54 6.46
N VAL A 71 -10.82 -1.58 5.65
CA VAL A 71 -10.57 -1.62 4.20
C VAL A 71 -9.38 -2.51 3.72
N GLU A 72 -9.44 -3.08 2.52
CA GLU A 72 -8.29 -3.75 1.89
C GLU A 72 -7.13 -2.77 1.64
N ARG A 73 -5.87 -3.20 1.63
CA ARG A 73 -4.70 -2.32 1.44
C ARG A 73 -4.33 -2.26 -0.05
N ASP A 74 -5.23 -1.70 -0.82
CA ASP A 74 -5.08 -1.44 -2.26
C ASP A 74 -4.97 0.08 -2.54
N LYS A 75 -4.91 0.46 -3.81
CA LYS A 75 -4.88 1.87 -4.23
C LYS A 75 -6.07 2.69 -3.72
N ASP A 76 -7.23 2.07 -3.49
CA ASP A 76 -8.42 2.80 -3.06
C ASP A 76 -8.33 3.16 -1.57
N PHE A 77 -7.61 2.34 -0.78
CA PHE A 77 -7.33 2.64 0.62
C PHE A 77 -6.55 3.94 0.84
N ILE A 78 -5.50 4.22 0.07
CA ILE A 78 -4.74 5.46 0.30
C ILE A 78 -5.57 6.70 -0.01
N ILE A 79 -6.35 6.63 -1.09
CA ILE A 79 -7.22 7.72 -1.52
C ILE A 79 -8.29 7.97 -0.45
N GLU A 80 -8.89 6.89 0.08
CA GLU A 80 -9.86 6.99 1.17
C GLU A 80 -9.23 7.54 2.47
N PHE A 81 -8.02 7.10 2.83
CA PHE A 81 -7.28 7.63 3.96
C PHE A 81 -7.09 9.16 3.81
N TRP A 82 -6.58 9.64 2.67
CA TRP A 82 -6.39 11.07 2.44
C TRP A 82 -7.70 11.85 2.45
N ARG A 83 -8.77 11.31 1.86
CA ARG A 83 -10.09 11.93 1.88
C ARG A 83 -10.62 12.12 3.31
N GLN A 84 -10.46 11.11 4.15
CA GLN A 84 -10.84 11.17 5.57
C GLN A 84 -9.98 12.15 6.36
N LYS A 85 -8.66 12.14 6.15
CA LYS A 85 -7.72 13.10 6.76
C LYS A 85 -8.11 14.54 6.43
N LYS A 86 -8.32 14.83 5.15
CA LYS A 86 -8.76 16.15 4.69
C LYS A 86 -10.07 16.59 5.34
N THR A 87 -11.05 15.70 5.39
CA THR A 87 -12.37 15.96 6.00
C THR A 87 -12.23 16.31 7.48
N VAL A 88 -11.43 15.57 8.23
CA VAL A 88 -11.21 15.81 9.67
C VAL A 88 -10.48 17.12 9.90
N LEU A 89 -9.40 17.39 9.14
CA LEU A 89 -8.64 18.64 9.22
C LEU A 89 -9.52 19.87 8.96
N LYS A 90 -10.35 19.80 7.90
CA LYS A 90 -11.25 20.89 7.55
C LYS A 90 -12.33 21.12 8.61
N ASN A 91 -13.03 20.05 9.01
CA ASN A 91 -14.22 20.18 9.85
C ASN A 91 -13.88 20.46 11.32
N LYS A 92 -12.82 19.86 11.87
CA LYS A 92 -12.47 20.03 13.29
C LYS A 92 -11.52 21.18 13.55
N TYR A 93 -10.62 21.48 12.61
CA TYR A 93 -9.52 22.42 12.84
C TYR A 93 -9.51 23.61 11.87
N GLY A 94 -10.45 23.66 10.90
CA GLY A 94 -10.49 24.73 9.90
C GLY A 94 -9.32 24.70 8.91
N ILE A 95 -8.52 23.63 8.89
CA ILE A 95 -7.32 23.51 8.07
C ILE A 95 -7.71 23.04 6.67
N ASP A 96 -7.48 23.89 5.66
CA ASP A 96 -7.62 23.50 4.25
C ASP A 96 -6.32 22.82 3.77
N TRP A 97 -6.25 21.52 3.97
CA TRP A 97 -5.14 20.66 3.56
C TRP A 97 -5.40 20.04 2.18
N LYS A 98 -4.37 20.00 1.34
CA LYS A 98 -4.38 19.30 0.04
C LYS A 98 -3.67 17.95 0.15
N SER A 99 -4.30 16.91 -0.39
CA SER A 99 -3.69 15.58 -0.41
C SER A 99 -2.57 15.46 -1.45
N PRO A 100 -1.64 14.50 -1.30
CA PRO A 100 -0.62 14.23 -2.31
C PRO A 100 -1.20 13.98 -3.72
N SER A 101 -2.32 13.27 -3.86
CA SER A 101 -2.99 13.08 -5.16
C SER A 101 -3.59 14.36 -5.75
N GLU A 102 -3.95 15.34 -4.93
CA GLU A 102 -4.44 16.64 -5.44
C GLU A 102 -3.31 17.57 -5.87
N LEU A 103 -2.16 17.49 -5.20
CA LEU A 103 -0.99 18.30 -5.51
C LEU A 103 -0.16 17.72 -6.66
N ASN A 104 -0.26 16.42 -6.90
CA ASN A 104 0.50 15.69 -7.91
C ASN A 104 -0.46 14.83 -8.76
N PRO A 105 -1.35 15.45 -9.57
CA PRO A 105 -2.36 14.73 -10.36
C PRO A 105 -1.78 13.76 -11.38
N GLU A 106 -0.52 13.91 -11.76
CA GLU A 106 0.23 13.05 -12.66
C GLU A 106 0.85 11.81 -12.00
N ILE A 107 0.91 11.77 -10.66
CA ILE A 107 1.47 10.65 -9.92
C ILE A 107 0.36 9.63 -9.60
N CYS A 108 0.53 8.42 -10.13
CA CYS A 108 -0.22 7.25 -9.68
C CYS A 108 0.30 6.80 -8.31
N TYR A 109 -0.62 6.50 -7.38
CA TYR A 109 -0.30 6.05 -6.03
C TYR A 109 -0.86 4.65 -5.75
N GLU A 110 -0.03 3.80 -5.17
CA GLU A 110 -0.37 2.51 -4.60
C GLU A 110 -0.79 2.61 -3.13
N SER A 111 -1.15 1.48 -2.53
CA SER A 111 -1.83 1.39 -1.23
C SER A 111 -1.24 2.17 -0.05
N TYR A 112 0.07 2.29 0.08
CA TYR A 112 0.67 3.08 1.16
C TYR A 112 1.11 4.48 0.70
N GLY A 113 0.51 4.98 -0.37
CA GLY A 113 0.88 6.25 -1.01
C GLY A 113 2.22 6.17 -1.73
N GLN A 114 2.71 4.98 -2.04
CA GLN A 114 3.91 4.82 -2.86
C GLN A 114 3.58 5.22 -4.30
N PRO A 115 4.44 5.99 -4.98
CA PRO A 115 4.31 6.18 -6.40
C PRO A 115 4.33 4.82 -7.11
N CYS A 116 3.45 4.64 -8.10
CA CYS A 116 3.54 3.53 -9.04
C CYS A 116 4.89 3.57 -9.78
N ILE A 117 5.32 2.44 -10.32
CA ILE A 117 6.51 2.41 -11.19
C ILE A 117 6.15 3.18 -12.46
N SER A 118 6.89 4.25 -12.78
CA SER A 118 6.67 5.02 -14.01
C SER A 118 7.19 4.24 -15.23
N GLU A 119 6.74 4.63 -16.43
CA GLU A 119 7.28 4.07 -17.69
C GLU A 119 8.80 4.25 -17.80
N SER A 120 9.32 5.40 -17.39
CA SER A 120 10.77 5.66 -17.38
C SER A 120 11.53 4.77 -16.40
N GLU A 121 10.97 4.50 -15.22
CA GLU A 121 11.52 3.56 -14.25
C GLU A 121 11.46 2.14 -14.78
N GLU A 122 10.33 1.72 -15.35
CA GLU A 122 10.14 0.40 -15.95
C GLU A 122 11.20 0.13 -17.02
N LEU A 123 11.43 1.06 -17.94
CA LEU A 123 12.49 0.93 -18.96
C LEU A 123 13.89 0.80 -18.36
N ALA A 124 14.19 1.49 -17.26
CA ALA A 124 15.48 1.39 -16.59
C ALA A 124 15.62 0.07 -15.82
N ILE A 125 14.55 -0.38 -15.15
CA ILE A 125 14.47 -1.67 -14.45
C ILE A 125 14.67 -2.82 -15.43
N ILE A 126 13.97 -2.79 -16.58
CA ILE A 126 14.10 -3.80 -17.65
C ILE A 126 15.57 -3.95 -18.07
N LYS A 127 16.29 -2.84 -18.27
CA LYS A 127 17.72 -2.88 -18.65
C LYS A 127 18.57 -3.58 -17.59
N VAL A 128 18.32 -3.30 -16.31
CA VAL A 128 19.05 -3.97 -15.21
C VAL A 128 18.73 -5.46 -15.17
N VAL A 129 17.46 -5.83 -15.30
CA VAL A 129 17.04 -7.24 -15.31
C VAL A 129 17.66 -7.97 -16.50
N GLN A 130 17.58 -7.42 -17.71
CA GLN A 130 18.16 -8.02 -18.92
C GLN A 130 19.68 -8.18 -18.82
N ALA A 131 20.39 -7.18 -18.27
CA ALA A 131 21.84 -7.25 -18.08
C ALA A 131 22.29 -8.31 -17.05
N ASN A 132 21.37 -8.76 -16.18
CA ASN A 132 21.64 -9.76 -15.16
C ASN A 132 20.84 -11.06 -15.40
N SER A 133 20.20 -11.19 -16.57
CA SER A 133 19.40 -12.35 -16.91
C SER A 133 20.28 -13.59 -17.05
N SER A 134 19.77 -14.73 -16.56
CA SER A 134 20.44 -16.02 -16.74
C SER A 134 20.21 -16.63 -18.13
N ALA A 135 19.14 -16.22 -18.82
CA ALA A 135 18.79 -16.74 -20.14
C ALA A 135 18.07 -15.69 -21.01
N PRO A 136 18.29 -15.66 -22.33
CA PRO A 136 17.59 -14.74 -23.24
C PRO A 136 16.08 -15.05 -23.36
N SER A 137 15.63 -16.22 -22.91
CA SER A 137 14.22 -16.66 -22.88
C SER A 137 13.45 -16.19 -21.63
N GLU A 138 14.11 -15.48 -20.72
CA GLU A 138 13.46 -14.90 -19.54
C GLU A 138 12.49 -13.77 -19.93
N ILE A 139 11.23 -13.91 -19.52
CA ILE A 139 10.16 -12.93 -19.76
C ILE A 139 9.71 -12.31 -18.44
N ILE A 140 9.71 -10.98 -18.39
CA ILE A 140 9.18 -10.23 -17.24
C ILE A 140 7.66 -10.40 -17.19
N LYS A 141 7.14 -10.88 -16.05
CA LYS A 141 5.71 -11.08 -15.80
C LYS A 141 5.07 -9.89 -15.07
N GLY A 142 5.86 -9.14 -14.33
CA GLY A 142 5.40 -7.93 -13.65
C GLY A 142 6.44 -7.38 -12.68
N ALA A 143 6.16 -6.17 -12.19
CA ALA A 143 6.97 -5.52 -11.17
C ALA A 143 6.07 -4.88 -10.11
N TYR A 144 6.50 -4.92 -8.86
CA TYR A 144 5.85 -4.17 -7.78
C TYR A 144 6.88 -3.53 -6.86
N ARG A 145 6.51 -2.41 -6.25
CA ARG A 145 7.33 -1.68 -5.28
C ARG A 145 6.81 -1.93 -3.87
N ASP A 146 7.71 -2.19 -2.93
CA ASP A 146 7.36 -2.24 -1.50
C ASP A 146 7.56 -0.88 -0.80
N PHE A 147 7.10 -0.78 0.45
CA PHE A 147 7.15 0.46 1.23
C PHE A 147 8.55 0.99 1.53
N ARG A 148 9.58 0.17 1.34
CA ARG A 148 10.98 0.56 1.46
C ARG A 148 11.53 1.11 0.14
N GLY A 149 10.72 1.10 -0.92
CA GLY A 149 11.09 1.44 -2.29
C GLY A 149 11.87 0.34 -3.01
N ILE A 150 11.90 -0.89 -2.46
CA ILE A 150 12.49 -2.02 -3.18
C ILE A 150 11.51 -2.45 -4.25
N VAL A 151 11.99 -2.58 -5.49
CA VAL A 151 11.22 -3.12 -6.60
C VAL A 151 11.53 -4.59 -6.76
N TYR A 152 10.47 -5.39 -6.85
CA TYR A 152 10.51 -6.82 -7.12
C TYR A 152 10.02 -7.04 -8.54
N VAL A 153 10.82 -7.71 -9.36
CA VAL A 153 10.47 -8.05 -10.74
C VAL A 153 10.38 -9.55 -10.85
N GLY A 154 9.17 -10.03 -11.15
CA GLY A 154 8.92 -11.44 -11.45
C GLY A 154 9.28 -11.74 -12.90
N VAL A 155 10.07 -12.78 -13.10
CA VAL A 155 10.56 -13.21 -14.41
C VAL A 155 10.35 -14.71 -14.53
N HIS A 156 9.93 -15.17 -15.70
CA HIS A 156 9.72 -16.59 -16.00
C HIS A 156 10.49 -16.96 -17.26
N ASP A 157 11.29 -18.02 -17.18
CA ASP A 157 11.99 -18.58 -18.34
C ASP A 157 11.11 -19.63 -19.02
N GLU A 158 10.64 -19.33 -20.24
CA GLU A 158 9.74 -20.22 -20.98
C GLU A 158 10.38 -21.55 -21.40
N LEU A 159 11.72 -21.63 -21.47
CA LEU A 159 12.43 -22.85 -21.87
C LEU A 159 12.64 -23.80 -20.72
N THR A 160 13.00 -23.27 -19.55
CA THR A 160 13.31 -24.09 -18.37
C THR A 160 12.13 -24.22 -17.41
N GLY A 161 11.10 -23.38 -17.57
CA GLY A 161 9.97 -23.25 -16.65
C GLY A 161 10.34 -22.63 -15.31
N VAL A 162 11.56 -22.10 -15.16
CA VAL A 162 12.05 -21.57 -13.88
C VAL A 162 11.61 -20.12 -13.71
N SER A 163 11.00 -19.82 -12.57
CA SER A 163 10.64 -18.46 -12.18
C SER A 163 11.70 -17.85 -11.25
N ARG A 164 11.95 -16.55 -11.42
CA ARG A 164 12.90 -15.76 -10.65
C ARG A 164 12.27 -14.48 -10.17
N GLN A 165 12.78 -14.00 -9.04
CA GLN A 165 12.48 -12.68 -8.52
C GLN A 165 13.78 -11.87 -8.44
N TYR A 166 13.81 -10.77 -9.19
CA TYR A 166 14.87 -9.77 -9.10
C TYR A 166 14.47 -8.72 -8.08
N ARG A 167 15.36 -8.38 -7.15
CA ARG A 167 15.16 -7.31 -6.18
C ARG A 167 16.07 -6.15 -6.55
N LEU A 168 15.49 -4.98 -6.76
CA LEU A 168 16.20 -3.78 -7.17
C LEU A 168 15.94 -2.64 -6.21
N ILE A 169 16.93 -1.76 -6.05
CA ILE A 169 16.78 -0.47 -5.37
C ILE A 169 17.26 0.62 -6.29
N GLY A 170 16.55 1.73 -6.30
CA GLY A 170 16.84 2.80 -7.24
C GLY A 170 15.74 3.84 -7.23
N ARG A 171 15.93 4.83 -8.10
CA ARG A 171 14.95 5.88 -8.37
C ARG A 171 15.13 6.36 -9.79
N GLU A 172 14.03 6.73 -10.43
CA GLU A 172 14.04 7.29 -11.78
C GLU A 172 14.79 6.37 -12.77
N THR A 173 15.96 6.79 -13.25
CA THR A 173 16.75 6.03 -14.24
C THR A 173 17.93 5.26 -13.63
N GLU A 174 18.18 5.42 -12.33
CA GLU A 174 19.31 4.82 -11.64
C GLU A 174 18.86 3.65 -10.76
N TRP A 175 19.10 2.42 -11.24
CA TRP A 175 18.70 1.18 -10.57
C TRP A 175 19.88 0.26 -10.32
N LYS A 176 19.89 -0.38 -9.14
CA LYS A 176 20.89 -1.35 -8.72
C LYS A 176 20.22 -2.66 -8.35
N LEU A 177 20.77 -3.75 -8.86
CA LEU A 177 20.39 -5.09 -8.45
C LEU A 177 20.85 -5.32 -7.00
N LEU A 178 19.94 -5.78 -6.16
CA LEU A 178 20.22 -6.22 -4.80
C LEU A 178 20.44 -7.73 -4.73
N SER A 179 19.53 -8.51 -5.34
CA SER A 179 19.60 -9.97 -5.33
C SER A 179 18.70 -10.57 -6.41
N VAL A 180 18.99 -11.82 -6.77
CA VAL A 180 18.11 -12.67 -7.59
C VAL A 180 17.85 -13.96 -6.81
N SER A 181 16.59 -14.38 -6.77
CA SER A 181 16.19 -15.65 -6.14
C SER A 181 15.30 -16.44 -7.07
N ILE A 182 15.43 -17.77 -7.05
CA ILE A 182 14.46 -18.68 -7.66
C ILE A 182 13.19 -18.65 -6.81
N ILE A 183 12.04 -18.58 -7.45
CA ILE A 183 10.74 -18.66 -6.78
C ILE A 183 9.98 -19.87 -7.35
N ASP A 184 9.41 -20.66 -6.46
CA ASP A 184 8.46 -21.70 -6.84
C ASP A 184 7.08 -21.04 -7.02
N GLU A 185 6.40 -21.33 -8.12
CA GLU A 185 5.03 -20.87 -8.39
C GLU A 185 3.98 -21.65 -7.61
#